data_AF-A0A107L9J2-F1
#
_entry.id   AF-A0A107L9J2-F1
#
_cell.length_a   1.000
_cell.length_b   1.000
_cell.length_c   1.000
_cell.angle_alpha   90.00
_cell.angle_beta   90.00
_cell.angle_gamma   90.00
#
_symmetry.space_group_name_H-M   'P 1'
#
loop_
_entity.id
_entity.type
_entity.pdbx_description
1 polymer ?
#
loop_
_entity_poly.entity_id
_entity_poly.type
_entity_poly.pdbx_seq_one_letter_code
_entity_poly.pdbx_strand_id
1 'polypeptide(L)'
;MSEADDRLVLATLARLKRVREMRSQIARVAAARQQGIAAQSRRALAAAQAQLAQQVAAKAAIQTRLADDVREARALQNAAADTRTFDRHIGTANASVSEAAHVHRGHEATLADLQRAARKAKAAEDKLEKAGEKALHARAARVERDADDVADGYAVRRFATGGTWVAGAGDAAGHGSTSPEAAAAFDAAMTDVETGAAAAAEADASDTSDAPAMPDDSVPSAAAERRC
;
A
#
# COMPACT_ATOMS: atom_id res chain seq x y z
N MET A 1 17.43 -12.09 -25.04
CA MET A 1 17.92 -11.33 -23.86
C MET A 1 18.66 -12.29 -22.98
N SER A 2 19.82 -11.89 -22.47
CA SER A 2 20.68 -12.73 -21.63
C SER A 2 20.23 -12.64 -20.16
N GLU A 3 20.57 -13.64 -19.35
CA GLU A 3 20.34 -13.61 -17.89
C GLU A 3 21.02 -12.39 -17.23
N ALA A 4 22.14 -11.94 -17.78
CA ALA A 4 22.82 -10.73 -17.33
C ALA A 4 21.96 -9.46 -17.54
N ASP A 5 21.23 -9.38 -18.65
CA ASP A 5 20.32 -8.27 -18.95
C ASP A 5 19.15 -8.25 -17.95
N ASP A 6 18.59 -9.42 -17.64
CA ASP A 6 17.50 -9.54 -16.68
C ASP A 6 17.92 -9.11 -15.27
N ARG A 7 19.13 -9.49 -14.84
CA ARG A 7 19.69 -9.04 -13.55
C ARG A 7 19.87 -7.53 -13.50
N LEU A 8 20.33 -6.91 -14.60
CA LEU A 8 20.44 -5.45 -14.70
C LEU A 8 19.06 -4.76 -14.65
N VAL A 9 18.05 -5.30 -15.35
CA VAL A 9 16.68 -4.77 -15.30
C VAL A 9 16.09 -4.88 -13.89
N LEU A 10 16.25 -6.00 -13.21
CA LEU A 10 15.77 -6.16 -11.83
C LEU A 10 16.51 -5.24 -10.85
N ALA A 11 17.82 -5.07 -10.99
CA ALA A 11 18.60 -4.15 -10.17
C ALA A 11 18.18 -2.69 -10.36
N THR A 12 17.90 -2.28 -11.60
CA THR A 12 17.41 -0.92 -11.90
C THR A 12 16.00 -0.70 -11.38
N LEU A 13 15.08 -1.67 -11.53
CA LEU A 13 13.73 -1.62 -10.96
C LEU A 13 13.77 -1.54 -9.42
N ALA A 14 14.63 -2.32 -8.76
CA ALA A 14 14.81 -2.28 -7.31
C ALA A 14 15.31 -0.90 -6.85
N ARG A 15 16.25 -0.28 -7.58
CA ARG A 15 16.71 1.10 -7.31
C ARG A 15 15.57 2.11 -7.47
N LEU A 16 14.76 1.99 -8.52
CA LEU A 16 13.62 2.86 -8.76
C LEU A 16 12.54 2.69 -7.68
N LYS A 17 12.27 1.46 -7.23
CA LYS A 17 11.34 1.16 -6.13
C LYS A 17 11.76 1.90 -4.87
N ARG A 18 13.03 1.78 -4.44
CA ARG A 18 13.56 2.51 -3.26
C ARG A 18 13.37 4.03 -3.36
N VAL A 19 13.70 4.63 -4.51
CA VAL A 19 13.53 6.08 -4.71
C VAL A 19 12.06 6.50 -4.64
N ARG A 20 11.16 5.67 -5.18
CA ARG A 20 9.72 5.97 -5.21
C ARG A 20 9.05 5.76 -3.87
N GLU A 21 9.46 4.73 -3.14
CA GLU A 21 9.08 4.50 -1.75
C GLU A 21 9.49 5.69 -0.88
N MET A 22 10.74 6.16 -0.98
CA MET A 22 11.17 7.39 -0.29
C MET A 22 10.28 8.59 -0.64
N ARG A 23 9.93 8.78 -1.92
CA ARG A 23 9.03 9.87 -2.35
C ARG A 23 7.61 9.70 -1.81
N SER A 24 7.10 8.46 -1.73
CA SER A 24 5.77 8.17 -1.16
C SER A 24 5.75 8.39 0.35
N GLN A 25 6.81 8.04 1.05
CA GLN A 25 7.02 8.34 2.46
C GLN A 25 7.07 9.84 2.72
N ILE A 26 7.86 10.60 1.95
CA ILE A 26 7.93 12.07 2.07
C ILE A 26 6.56 12.71 1.85
N ALA A 27 5.81 12.28 0.82
CA ALA A 27 4.47 12.79 0.55
C ALA A 27 3.49 12.48 1.70
N ARG A 28 3.54 11.27 2.27
CA ARG A 28 2.73 10.89 3.43
C ARG A 28 3.08 11.71 4.68
N VAL A 29 4.36 11.89 4.97
CA VAL A 29 4.82 12.70 6.11
C VAL A 29 4.43 14.17 5.94
N ALA A 30 4.58 14.73 4.74
CA ALA A 30 4.15 16.08 4.44
C ALA A 30 2.63 16.24 4.64
N ALA A 31 1.82 15.30 4.14
CA ALA A 31 0.37 15.31 4.35
C ALA A 31 0.01 15.21 5.84
N ALA A 32 0.66 14.31 6.60
CA ALA A 32 0.41 14.15 8.03
C ALA A 32 0.78 15.41 8.84
N ARG A 33 1.90 16.06 8.50
CA ARG A 33 2.27 17.36 9.10
C ARG A 33 1.22 18.42 8.78
N GLN A 34 0.74 18.47 7.54
CA GLN A 34 -0.29 19.42 7.14
C GLN A 34 -1.65 19.16 7.81
N GLN A 35 -1.99 17.91 8.11
CA GLN A 35 -3.18 17.59 8.92
C GLN A 35 -3.08 18.22 10.32
N GLY A 36 -1.90 18.18 10.94
CA GLY A 36 -1.64 18.84 12.22
C GLY A 36 -1.86 20.36 12.14
N ILE A 37 -1.33 21.01 11.10
CA ILE A 37 -1.50 22.45 10.87
C ILE A 37 -2.97 22.80 10.61
N ALA A 38 -3.66 22.03 9.77
CA ALA A 38 -5.08 22.21 9.50
C ALA A 38 -5.92 22.07 10.79
N ALA A 39 -5.61 21.08 11.64
CA ALA A 39 -6.27 20.91 12.93
C ALA A 39 -5.99 22.08 13.89
N GLN A 40 -4.75 22.59 13.94
CA GLN A 40 -4.42 23.78 14.73
C GLN A 40 -5.18 25.02 14.23
N SER A 41 -5.22 25.24 12.92
CA SER A 41 -5.96 26.35 12.32
C SER A 41 -7.47 26.27 12.59
N ARG A 42 -8.04 25.06 12.63
CA ARG A 42 -9.44 24.85 13.02
C ARG A 42 -9.70 25.24 14.47
N ARG A 43 -8.78 24.88 15.39
CA ARG A 43 -8.88 25.30 16.80
C ARG A 43 -8.74 26.82 16.95
N ALA A 44 -7.86 27.45 16.19
CA ALA A 44 -7.71 28.90 16.19
C ALA A 44 -8.98 29.61 15.69
N LEU A 45 -9.60 29.09 14.63
CA LEU A 45 -10.89 29.58 14.12
C LEU A 45 -12.00 29.44 15.17
N ALA A 46 -12.09 28.28 15.83
CA ALA A 46 -13.07 28.06 16.89
C ALA A 46 -12.85 29.01 18.08
N ALA A 47 -11.60 29.28 18.47
CA ALA A 47 -11.28 30.24 19.51
C ALA A 47 -11.69 31.68 19.14
N ALA A 48 -11.43 32.10 17.89
CA ALA A 48 -11.86 33.41 17.40
C ALA A 48 -13.40 33.55 17.40
N GLN A 49 -14.11 32.49 16.99
CA GLN A 49 -15.58 32.46 17.04
C GLN A 49 -16.11 32.54 18.47
N ALA A 50 -15.48 31.82 19.41
CA ALA A 50 -15.84 31.89 20.82
C ALA A 50 -15.62 33.30 21.39
N GLN A 51 -14.52 33.97 21.04
CA GLN A 51 -14.28 35.36 21.43
C GLN A 51 -15.34 36.30 20.86
N LEU A 52 -15.70 36.17 19.58
CA LEU A 52 -16.77 36.97 18.98
C LEU A 52 -18.11 36.76 19.72
N ALA A 53 -18.47 35.50 20.01
CA ALA A 53 -19.68 35.17 20.75
C ALA A 53 -19.68 35.78 22.16
N GLN A 54 -18.54 35.77 22.86
CA GLN A 54 -18.41 36.41 24.17
C GLN A 54 -18.63 37.92 24.10
N GLN A 55 -18.08 38.61 23.09
CA GLN A 55 -18.27 40.06 22.92
C GLN A 55 -19.72 40.42 22.58
N VAL A 56 -20.37 39.62 21.73
CA VAL A 56 -21.80 39.79 21.40
C VAL A 56 -22.68 39.55 22.64
N ALA A 57 -22.39 38.50 23.41
CA ALA A 57 -23.11 38.20 24.65
C ALA A 57 -22.93 39.29 25.71
N ALA A 58 -21.71 39.83 25.87
CA ALA A 58 -21.43 40.93 26.78
C ALA A 58 -22.19 42.21 26.38
N LYS A 59 -22.23 42.52 25.08
CA LYS A 59 -23.04 43.63 24.56
C LYS A 59 -24.53 43.41 24.82
N ALA A 60 -25.05 42.20 24.58
CA ALA A 60 -26.45 41.86 24.83
C ALA A 60 -26.82 42.00 26.31
N ALA A 61 -25.94 41.56 27.23
CA ALA A 61 -26.16 41.68 28.67
C ALA A 61 -26.22 43.15 29.14
N ILE A 62 -25.48 44.05 28.50
CA ILE A 62 -25.58 45.49 28.76
C ILE A 62 -26.92 46.03 28.26
N GLN A 63 -27.34 45.61 27.06
CA GLN A 63 -28.64 46.00 26.49
C GLN A 63 -29.83 45.52 27.32
N THR A 64 -29.77 44.32 27.91
CA THR A 64 -30.83 43.84 28.79
C THR A 64 -30.89 44.64 30.08
N ARG A 65 -29.75 44.90 30.75
CA ARG A 65 -29.69 45.74 31.96
C ARG A 65 -30.22 47.15 31.70
N LEU A 66 -29.94 47.71 30.53
CA LEU A 66 -30.45 49.02 30.12
C LEU A 66 -31.95 49.05 29.89
N ALA A 67 -32.52 47.97 29.35
CA ALA A 67 -33.97 47.87 29.17
C ALA A 67 -34.70 47.85 30.53
N ASP A 68 -34.07 47.30 31.55
CA ASP A 68 -34.63 47.20 32.90
C ASP A 68 -34.46 48.51 33.73
N ASP A 69 -33.31 49.20 33.61
CA ASP A 69 -32.93 50.37 34.44
C ASP A 69 -32.86 51.73 33.69
N VAL A 70 -33.97 52.16 33.08
CA VAL A 70 -34.03 53.36 32.20
C VAL A 70 -34.08 54.71 32.95
N ARG A 71 -34.13 54.70 34.28
CA ARG A 71 -34.55 55.89 35.07
C ARG A 71 -33.48 56.96 35.27
N GLU A 72 -32.21 56.67 35.04
CA GLU A 72 -31.10 57.60 35.29
C GLU A 72 -30.35 58.01 34.01
N ALA A 73 -30.32 59.31 33.72
CA ALA A 73 -29.68 59.86 32.51
C ALA A 73 -28.17 59.56 32.42
N ARG A 74 -27.47 59.50 33.56
CA ARG A 74 -26.04 59.13 33.60
C ARG A 74 -25.81 57.65 33.27
N ALA A 75 -26.70 56.77 33.70
CA ALA A 75 -26.63 55.34 33.38
C ALA A 75 -26.79 55.11 31.87
N LEU A 76 -27.73 55.82 31.23
CA LEU A 76 -27.92 55.80 29.77
C LEU A 76 -26.69 56.31 29.01
N GLN A 77 -26.02 57.35 29.51
CA GLN A 77 -24.81 57.89 28.87
C GLN A 77 -23.62 56.93 28.97
N ASN A 78 -23.42 56.29 30.12
CA ASN A 78 -22.37 55.28 30.32
C ASN A 78 -22.60 54.07 29.42
N ALA A 79 -23.83 53.58 29.38
CA ALA A 79 -24.23 52.53 28.46
C ALA A 79 -24.00 52.85 26.97
N ALA A 80 -24.27 54.08 26.55
CA ALA A 80 -23.99 54.53 25.19
C ALA A 80 -22.47 54.58 24.90
N ALA A 81 -21.63 54.76 25.91
CA ALA A 81 -20.18 54.65 25.77
C ALA A 81 -19.72 53.18 25.71
N ASP A 82 -20.29 52.33 26.56
CA ASP A 82 -19.97 50.89 26.61
C ASP A 82 -20.38 50.20 25.31
N THR A 83 -21.59 50.46 24.81
CA THR A 83 -22.07 49.91 23.52
C THR A 83 -21.15 50.28 22.36
N ARG A 84 -20.71 51.53 22.24
CA ARG A 84 -19.72 51.96 21.22
C ARG A 84 -18.38 51.23 21.38
N THR A 85 -17.98 50.92 22.60
CA THR A 85 -16.75 50.17 22.88
C THR A 85 -16.89 48.71 22.45
N PHE A 86 -17.99 48.05 22.81
CA PHE A 86 -18.29 46.70 22.35
C PHE A 86 -18.49 46.61 20.84
N ASP A 87 -19.04 47.63 20.18
CA ASP A 87 -19.12 47.67 18.71
C ASP A 87 -17.75 47.63 18.05
N ARG A 88 -16.77 48.37 18.61
CA ARG A 88 -15.39 48.29 18.14
C ARG A 88 -14.80 46.90 18.41
N HIS A 89 -15.00 46.33 19.60
CA HIS A 89 -14.50 44.99 19.92
C HIS A 89 -15.10 43.90 19.03
N ILE A 90 -16.41 43.94 18.77
CA ILE A 90 -17.10 43.05 17.84
C ILE A 90 -16.56 43.24 16.41
N GLY A 91 -16.32 44.48 15.99
CA GLY A 91 -15.68 44.77 14.69
C GLY A 91 -14.30 44.10 14.57
N THR A 92 -13.44 44.26 15.59
CA THR A 92 -12.12 43.61 15.62
C THR A 92 -12.20 42.08 15.69
N ALA A 93 -13.15 41.53 16.43
CA ALA A 93 -13.36 40.09 16.54
C ALA A 93 -13.91 39.48 15.23
N ASN A 94 -14.75 40.21 14.49
CA ASN A 94 -15.19 39.78 13.17
C ASN A 94 -14.04 39.77 12.15
N ALA A 95 -13.15 40.77 12.22
CA ALA A 95 -11.96 40.80 11.39
C ALA A 95 -11.04 39.59 11.70
N SER A 96 -10.82 39.28 12.97
CA SER A 96 -9.99 38.13 13.37
C SER A 96 -10.61 36.79 12.97
N VAL A 97 -11.94 36.63 13.08
CA VAL A 97 -12.65 35.44 12.58
C VAL A 97 -12.50 35.30 11.07
N SER A 98 -12.63 36.40 10.32
CA SER A 98 -12.52 36.40 8.86
C SER A 98 -11.11 36.02 8.40
N GLU A 99 -10.09 36.56 9.07
CA GLU A 99 -8.68 36.21 8.84
C GLU A 99 -8.41 34.73 9.16
N ALA A 100 -8.82 34.27 10.35
CA ALA A 100 -8.67 32.87 10.75
C ALA A 100 -9.39 31.91 9.78
N ALA A 101 -10.57 32.29 9.27
CA ALA A 101 -11.30 31.52 8.27
C ALA A 101 -10.60 31.48 6.91
N HIS A 102 -9.94 32.57 6.49
CA HIS A 102 -9.14 32.58 5.27
C HIS A 102 -7.91 31.67 5.42
N VAL A 103 -7.18 31.79 6.54
CA VAL A 103 -6.01 30.96 6.85
C VAL A 103 -6.39 29.48 6.91
N HIS A 104 -7.50 29.14 7.59
CA HIS A 104 -7.99 27.77 7.67
C HIS A 104 -8.28 27.18 6.29
N ARG A 105 -9.00 27.90 5.43
CA ARG A 105 -9.27 27.46 4.04
C ARG A 105 -7.98 27.24 3.24
N GLY A 106 -6.97 28.09 3.41
CA GLY A 106 -5.65 27.90 2.79
C GLY A 106 -4.96 26.61 3.26
N HIS A 107 -5.02 26.32 4.55
CA HIS A 107 -4.47 25.06 5.10
C HIS A 107 -5.23 23.82 4.63
N GLU A 108 -6.56 23.91 4.47
CA GLU A 108 -7.36 22.80 3.94
C GLU A 108 -7.09 22.56 2.44
N ALA A 109 -6.93 23.62 1.65
CA ALA A 109 -6.59 23.50 0.23
C ALA A 109 -5.22 22.82 0.03
N THR A 110 -4.21 23.28 0.76
CA THR A 110 -2.85 22.69 0.74
C THR A 110 -2.86 21.24 1.25
N LEU A 111 -3.68 20.90 2.24
CA LEU A 111 -3.86 19.52 2.68
C LEU A 111 -4.44 18.64 1.57
N ALA A 112 -5.45 19.12 0.84
CA ALA A 112 -6.04 18.38 -0.27
C ALA A 112 -5.01 18.12 -1.40
N ASP A 113 -4.17 19.11 -1.70
CA ASP A 113 -3.07 18.96 -2.67
C ASP A 113 -2.05 17.90 -2.24
N LEU A 114 -1.63 17.91 -0.98
CA LEU A 114 -0.70 16.92 -0.44
C LEU A 114 -1.30 15.51 -0.42
N GLN A 115 -2.59 15.37 -0.11
CA GLN A 115 -3.29 14.09 -0.19
C GLN A 115 -3.39 13.57 -1.62
N ARG A 116 -3.67 14.43 -2.60
CA ARG A 116 -3.62 14.07 -4.03
C ARG A 116 -2.22 13.63 -4.43
N ALA A 117 -1.19 14.36 -4.02
CA ALA A 117 0.21 14.01 -4.28
C ALA A 117 0.58 12.64 -3.65
N ALA A 118 0.14 12.36 -2.43
CA ALA A 118 0.38 11.08 -1.76
C ALA A 118 -0.31 9.91 -2.50
N ARG A 119 -1.56 10.08 -2.94
CA ARG A 119 -2.27 9.08 -3.76
C ARG A 119 -1.55 8.82 -5.09
N LYS A 120 -1.08 9.88 -5.76
CA LYS A 120 -0.31 9.78 -7.00
C LYS A 120 1.04 9.08 -6.79
N ALA A 121 1.70 9.34 -5.66
CA ALA A 121 2.95 8.68 -5.30
C ALA A 121 2.75 7.17 -5.07
N LYS A 122 1.69 6.80 -4.33
CA LYS A 122 1.31 5.38 -4.12
C LYS A 122 0.98 4.69 -5.45
N ALA A 123 0.18 5.30 -6.30
CA ALA A 123 -0.12 4.73 -7.61
C ALA A 123 1.13 4.54 -8.50
N ALA A 124 2.17 5.35 -8.32
CA ALA A 124 3.44 5.16 -9.01
C ALA A 124 4.30 4.03 -8.41
N GLU A 125 4.20 3.81 -7.11
CA GLU A 125 4.80 2.68 -6.39
C GLU A 125 4.17 1.36 -6.86
N ASP A 126 2.84 1.28 -6.87
CA ASP A 126 2.09 0.09 -7.33
C ASP A 126 2.41 -0.27 -8.80
N LYS A 127 2.67 0.74 -9.65
CA LYS A 127 3.08 0.51 -11.04
C LYS A 127 4.46 -0.13 -11.15
N LEU A 128 5.40 0.26 -10.29
CA LEU A 128 6.73 -0.33 -10.27
C LEU A 128 6.73 -1.72 -9.65
N GLU A 129 5.88 -1.95 -8.67
CA GLU A 129 5.66 -3.28 -8.11
C GLU A 129 5.16 -4.25 -9.17
N LYS A 130 4.09 -3.89 -9.89
CA LYS A 130 3.57 -4.67 -11.02
C LYS A 130 4.61 -4.87 -12.13
N ALA A 131 5.45 -3.87 -12.41
CA ALA A 131 6.52 -4.01 -13.39
C ALA A 131 7.62 -4.98 -12.92
N GLY A 132 7.96 -4.96 -11.63
CA GLY A 132 8.89 -5.90 -11.01
C GLY A 132 8.37 -7.34 -11.05
N GLU A 133 7.11 -7.55 -10.67
CA GLU A 133 6.45 -8.87 -10.75
C GLU A 133 6.48 -9.42 -12.18
N LYS A 134 6.11 -8.60 -13.17
CA LYS A 134 6.17 -8.99 -14.59
C LYS A 134 7.58 -9.35 -15.05
N ALA A 135 8.60 -8.61 -14.61
CA ALA A 135 9.98 -8.92 -14.94
C ALA A 135 10.44 -10.25 -14.32
N LEU A 136 10.03 -10.54 -13.08
CA LEU A 136 10.32 -11.80 -12.39
C LEU A 136 9.61 -12.97 -13.08
N HIS A 137 8.33 -12.84 -13.42
CA HIS A 137 7.59 -13.88 -14.15
C HIS A 137 8.18 -14.13 -15.53
N ALA A 138 8.56 -13.07 -16.26
CA ALA A 138 9.18 -13.23 -17.57
C ALA A 138 10.53 -13.94 -17.48
N ARG A 139 11.32 -13.70 -16.42
CA ARG A 139 12.56 -14.43 -16.14
C ARG A 139 12.28 -15.89 -15.78
N ALA A 140 11.33 -16.15 -14.88
CA ALA A 140 10.96 -17.51 -14.50
C ALA A 140 10.54 -18.34 -15.72
N ALA A 141 9.66 -17.80 -16.56
CA ALA A 141 9.22 -18.47 -17.78
C ALA A 141 10.35 -18.69 -18.80
N ARG A 142 11.39 -17.85 -18.82
CA ARG A 142 12.59 -18.10 -19.64
C ARG A 142 13.41 -19.25 -19.08
N VAL A 143 13.66 -19.24 -17.77
CA VAL A 143 14.40 -20.31 -17.08
C VAL A 143 13.70 -21.66 -17.22
N GLU A 144 12.37 -21.69 -17.15
CA GLU A 144 11.57 -22.90 -17.41
C GLU A 144 11.74 -23.40 -18.84
N ARG A 145 11.60 -22.52 -19.85
CA ARG A 145 11.83 -22.91 -21.26
C ARG A 145 13.27 -23.38 -21.52
N ASP A 146 14.26 -22.70 -20.94
CA ASP A 146 15.66 -23.09 -21.09
C ASP A 146 15.91 -24.47 -20.45
N ALA A 147 15.21 -24.81 -19.37
CA ALA A 147 15.27 -26.14 -18.75
C ALA A 147 14.56 -27.21 -19.60
N ASP A 148 13.41 -26.88 -20.18
CA ASP A 148 12.67 -27.76 -21.10
C ASP A 148 13.51 -28.06 -22.36
N ASP A 149 14.15 -27.04 -22.96
CA ASP A 149 15.02 -27.19 -24.13
C ASP A 149 16.24 -28.09 -23.84
N VAL A 150 16.79 -28.03 -22.62
CA VAL A 150 17.88 -28.92 -22.18
C VAL A 150 17.38 -30.36 -22.02
N ALA A 151 16.20 -30.55 -21.42
CA ALA A 151 15.58 -31.86 -21.25
C ALA A 151 15.24 -32.50 -22.60
N ASP A 152 14.66 -31.73 -23.53
CA ASP A 152 14.36 -32.16 -24.90
C ASP A 152 15.63 -32.49 -25.67
N GLY A 153 16.68 -31.66 -25.56
CA GLY A 153 17.98 -31.95 -26.15
C GLY A 153 18.61 -33.23 -25.62
N TYR A 154 18.43 -33.56 -24.33
CA TYR A 154 18.84 -34.83 -23.76
C TYR A 154 18.00 -36.01 -24.27
N ALA A 155 16.67 -35.85 -24.34
CA ALA A 155 15.76 -36.85 -24.88
C ALA A 155 16.11 -37.18 -26.34
N VAL A 156 16.28 -36.16 -27.20
CA VAL A 156 16.68 -36.33 -28.61
C VAL A 156 18.00 -37.08 -28.72
N ARG A 157 19.02 -36.72 -27.92
CA ARG A 157 20.31 -37.46 -27.92
C ARG A 157 20.14 -38.91 -27.48
N ARG A 158 19.32 -39.18 -26.45
CA ARG A 158 19.03 -40.54 -25.97
C ARG A 158 18.30 -41.38 -27.03
N PHE A 159 17.31 -40.83 -27.73
CA PHE A 159 16.62 -41.55 -28.81
C PHE A 159 17.49 -41.72 -30.06
N ALA A 160 18.30 -40.73 -30.40
CA ALA A 160 19.25 -40.81 -31.52
C ALA A 160 20.36 -41.85 -31.28
N THR A 161 20.88 -41.95 -30.05
CA THR A 161 21.86 -42.99 -29.68
C THR A 161 21.20 -44.35 -29.44
N GLY A 162 19.98 -44.40 -28.90
CA GLY A 162 19.19 -45.64 -28.77
C GLY A 162 18.84 -46.31 -30.11
N GLY A 163 18.68 -45.54 -31.19
CA GLY A 163 18.49 -46.07 -32.54
C GLY A 163 19.70 -46.85 -33.08
N THR A 164 20.91 -46.56 -32.57
CA THR A 164 22.12 -47.32 -32.94
C THR A 164 22.24 -48.67 -32.21
N TRP A 165 21.57 -48.84 -31.07
CA TRP A 165 21.53 -50.12 -30.35
C TRP A 165 20.41 -51.05 -30.83
N VAL A 166 19.29 -50.51 -31.35
CA VAL A 166 18.20 -51.33 -31.90
C VAL A 166 18.45 -51.74 -33.37
N ALA A 167 19.17 -50.93 -34.16
CA ALA A 167 19.57 -51.33 -35.52
C ALA A 167 20.68 -52.40 -35.57
N GLY A 168 21.34 -52.68 -34.43
CA GLY A 168 22.32 -53.76 -34.27
C GLY A 168 21.80 -55.00 -33.55
N ALA A 169 20.53 -55.02 -33.11
CA ALA A 169 19.90 -56.17 -32.45
C ALA A 169 19.08 -57.02 -33.42
N GLY A 170 19.48 -57.00 -34.70
CA GLY A 170 18.90 -57.81 -35.77
C GLY A 170 19.79 -58.96 -36.22
N ASP A 171 20.89 -59.28 -35.53
CA ASP A 171 21.57 -60.59 -35.66
C ASP A 171 22.66 -60.77 -34.59
N ALA A 172 22.29 -61.33 -33.44
CA ALA A 172 23.22 -62.01 -32.55
C ALA A 172 22.42 -62.78 -31.50
N ALA A 173 22.20 -64.05 -31.77
CA ALA A 173 21.83 -65.05 -30.79
C ALA A 173 22.73 -64.95 -29.55
N GLY A 174 22.13 -64.72 -28.39
CA GLY A 174 22.84 -64.64 -27.12
C GLY A 174 21.98 -64.00 -26.04
N HIS A 175 20.99 -64.75 -25.55
CA HIS A 175 20.33 -64.42 -24.29
C HIS A 175 21.39 -64.27 -23.19
N GLY A 176 21.68 -63.03 -22.79
CA GLY A 176 22.36 -62.74 -21.53
C GLY A 176 21.42 -63.07 -20.39
N SER A 177 21.36 -64.35 -20.03
CA SER A 177 20.78 -64.76 -18.76
C SER A 177 21.67 -64.18 -17.65
N THR A 178 21.28 -63.03 -17.10
CA THR A 178 21.76 -62.61 -15.79
C THR A 178 21.54 -63.77 -14.83
N SER A 179 22.62 -64.26 -14.21
CA SER A 179 22.51 -65.27 -13.16
C SER A 179 21.51 -64.78 -12.11
N PRO A 180 20.54 -65.59 -11.68
CA PRO A 180 19.55 -65.19 -10.66
C PRO A 180 20.21 -64.74 -9.36
N GLU A 181 21.45 -65.18 -9.11
CA GLU A 181 22.26 -64.78 -7.97
C GLU A 181 22.72 -63.30 -8.04
N ALA A 182 22.98 -62.78 -9.25
CA ALA A 182 23.33 -61.38 -9.46
C ALA A 182 22.11 -60.44 -9.35
N ALA A 183 20.93 -60.94 -9.71
CA ALA A 183 19.67 -60.22 -9.51
C ALA A 183 19.30 -60.14 -8.01
N ALA A 184 19.47 -61.25 -7.27
CA ALA A 184 19.22 -61.29 -5.83
C ALA A 184 20.19 -60.40 -5.03
N ALA A 185 21.46 -60.32 -5.43
CA ALA A 185 22.44 -59.45 -4.78
C ALA A 185 22.14 -57.94 -4.98
N PHE A 186 21.60 -57.56 -6.14
CA PHE A 186 21.20 -56.18 -6.41
C PHE A 186 19.93 -55.79 -5.63
N ASP A 187 18.94 -56.68 -5.55
CA ASP A 187 17.70 -56.45 -4.79
C ASP A 187 17.95 -56.37 -3.28
N ALA A 188 18.89 -57.18 -2.75
CA ALA A 188 19.35 -57.08 -1.37
C ALA A 188 20.07 -55.75 -1.08
N ALA A 189 20.87 -55.24 -2.03
CA ALA A 189 21.57 -53.97 -1.86
C ALA A 189 20.64 -52.75 -1.88
N MET A 190 19.49 -52.83 -2.58
CA MET A 190 18.50 -51.74 -2.63
C MET A 190 17.56 -51.74 -1.41
N THR A 191 17.33 -52.89 -0.78
CA THR A 191 16.47 -53.01 0.41
C THR A 191 17.18 -52.65 1.72
N ASP A 192 18.52 -52.75 1.78
CA ASP A 192 19.33 -52.37 2.96
C ASP A 192 19.46 -50.83 3.15
N VAL A 193 19.17 -50.03 2.12
CA VAL A 193 19.22 -48.56 2.20
C VAL A 193 17.95 -47.96 2.82
N GLU A 194 16.82 -48.67 2.78
CA GLU A 194 15.52 -48.12 3.23
C GLU A 194 15.18 -48.40 4.70
N THR A 195 15.95 -49.22 5.42
CA THR A 195 15.67 -49.53 6.85
C THR A 195 16.60 -48.83 7.86
N GLY A 196 17.54 -48.01 7.39
CA GLY A 196 18.57 -47.37 8.22
C GLY A 196 18.37 -45.90 8.61
N ALA A 197 17.16 -45.33 8.47
CA ALA A 197 16.90 -43.92 8.82
C ALA A 197 15.54 -43.67 9.50
N ALA A 198 15.17 -44.54 10.44
CA ALA A 198 14.07 -44.30 11.37
C ALA A 198 14.58 -44.36 12.82
N ALA A 199 15.11 -43.24 13.33
CA ALA A 199 15.04 -42.89 14.75
C ALA A 199 15.50 -41.45 15.03
N ALA A 200 14.64 -40.72 15.73
CA ALA A 200 14.85 -39.52 16.55
C ALA A 200 14.93 -38.14 15.86
N ALA A 201 13.81 -37.41 15.87
CA ALA A 201 13.54 -36.44 16.95
C ALA A 201 12.13 -35.83 16.78
N GLU A 202 11.30 -35.98 17.81
CA GLU A 202 10.10 -35.16 18.03
C GLU A 202 10.42 -33.82 18.70
N ALA A 203 9.43 -32.92 18.67
CA ALA A 203 9.23 -31.62 19.35
C ALA A 203 9.23 -30.45 18.34
N ASP A 204 8.25 -29.54 18.25
CA ASP A 204 7.15 -29.17 19.16
C ASP A 204 6.17 -28.21 18.45
N ALA A 205 4.94 -28.17 18.98
CA ALA A 205 3.95 -27.10 19.09
C ALA A 205 3.41 -26.30 17.87
N SER A 206 2.06 -26.38 17.76
CA SER A 206 1.06 -25.29 17.58
C SER A 206 1.18 -24.39 16.32
N ASP A 207 0.12 -24.01 15.62
CA ASP A 207 -1.12 -23.41 16.12
C ASP A 207 -2.01 -23.08 14.90
N THR A 208 -3.33 -22.99 15.16
CA THR A 208 -4.34 -22.14 14.48
C THR A 208 -4.44 -22.15 12.94
N SER A 209 -5.43 -22.85 12.37
CA SER A 209 -6.75 -22.30 11.97
C SER A 209 -6.70 -21.01 11.14
N ASP A 210 -7.02 -21.10 9.85
CA ASP A 210 -8.26 -20.49 9.31
C ASP A 210 -8.42 -20.76 7.81
N ALA A 211 -9.64 -21.13 7.42
CA ALA A 211 -10.11 -21.01 6.04
C ALA A 211 -10.66 -19.58 5.82
N PRO A 212 -10.61 -19.05 4.60
CA PRO A 212 -11.89 -18.83 3.91
C PRO A 212 -11.80 -19.19 2.42
N ALA A 213 -12.77 -19.90 1.84
CA ALA A 213 -14.07 -19.38 1.40
C ALA A 213 -13.93 -18.19 0.43
N MET A 214 -13.88 -18.52 -0.87
CA MET A 214 -14.16 -17.59 -1.95
C MET A 214 -15.67 -17.33 -2.00
N PRO A 215 -16.10 -16.06 -2.16
CA PRO A 215 -17.19 -15.80 -3.09
C PRO A 215 -16.84 -14.68 -4.09
N ASP A 216 -17.21 -14.99 -5.32
CA ASP A 216 -17.72 -14.16 -6.42
C ASP A 216 -17.35 -12.69 -6.56
N ASP A 217 -16.87 -12.43 -7.78
CA ASP A 217 -17.30 -11.38 -8.71
C ASP A 217 -18.23 -10.30 -8.15
N SER A 218 -17.71 -9.07 -8.13
CA SER A 218 -18.52 -7.86 -8.04
C SER A 218 -17.85 -6.75 -8.85
N VAL A 219 -18.29 -6.65 -10.09
CA VAL A 219 -18.01 -5.55 -11.03
C VAL A 219 -18.60 -4.25 -10.47
N PRO A 220 -17.83 -3.15 -10.33
CA PRO A 220 -18.44 -1.84 -10.17
C PRO A 220 -19.01 -1.35 -11.51
N SER A 221 -20.34 -1.25 -11.51
CA SER A 221 -21.18 -0.52 -12.47
C SER A 221 -20.52 0.76 -12.99
N ALA A 222 -20.42 0.87 -14.32
CA ALA A 222 -20.03 2.07 -15.01
C ALA A 222 -21.12 3.15 -14.85
N ALA A 223 -20.78 4.19 -14.10
CA ALA A 223 -21.55 5.41 -14.05
C ALA A 223 -21.34 6.25 -15.33
N ALA A 224 -22.45 6.79 -15.81
CA ALA A 224 -22.58 8.08 -16.48
C ALA A 224 -22.13 8.20 -17.95
N GLU A 225 -22.98 7.69 -18.85
CA GLU A 225 -23.26 8.40 -20.09
C GLU A 225 -24.26 9.53 -19.81
N ARG A 226 -23.75 10.76 -19.71
CA ARG A 226 -24.52 11.97 -19.98
C ARG A 226 -23.63 12.92 -20.76
N ARG A 227 -23.89 13.01 -22.07
CA ARG A 227 -23.71 14.19 -22.94
C ARG A 227 -24.11 13.84 -24.37
N CYS A 228 -25.33 14.22 -24.74
CA CYS A 228 -25.65 15.26 -25.73
C CYS A 228 -27.17 15.31 -25.86
#